data_AF-A0A9D9YG85-F1
#
_entry.id   AF-A0A9D9YG85-F1
#
_cell.length_a   1.000
_cell.length_b   1.000
_cell.length_c   1.000
_cell.angle_alpha   90.00
_cell.angle_beta   90.00
_cell.angle_gamma   90.00
#
_symmetry.space_group_name_H-M   'P 1'
#
loop_
_entity.id
_entity.type
_entity.pdbx_description
1 polymer ?
#
loop_
_entity_poly.entity_id
_entity_poly.type
_entity_poly.pdbx_seq_one_letter_code
_entity_poly.pdbx_strand_id
1 'polypeptide(L)'
;MHTRFASFVSALTLSTLFVSPVSALSTPYAETMAAVPIPTIASCQETVLPVYRLSLEAALGDMRGSVVDEWKDQVTFRVNAATRTRRAAAQRALQQAGTQLDGSLNTFYKTQTNGVDADVRVAVRALEMEDMEASELALERWSKQTVSFRALDTVLARMERTLRQYATAREATTISRVWNETRKQAQSEFNQARLNAREVFIQEMNDCLAGIVNEEATEELAPTEEQKPAEPINKPVDSLLVPQDMNGGTAKTGTRIVEVQFARSGLEPIYVCGDYTVEYIGFVRLSQPGASFTYRIERSDGARTPEAVATTNAYGVANVFYNWNLGRPMYGWARLIVTLPSDPTQSMDSSTSFTAVEKTYCPTPGAVNNPFTPAKPAINTPTPDQENAPSNNDLRAEALVSSRAEAAVCGNYLFQFKGRVSTTSPTTITYRWERSDGVVSPERKMSFDAAGDHVVTPESWDLGGTYSGSVKLHILSPVDLLSNPAPIRITQMCR
;
A
#
# COMPACT_ATOMS: atom_id res chain seq x y z
N MET A 1 -55.94 6.52 44.11
CA MET A 1 -55.76 5.13 43.62
C MET A 1 -54.28 4.80 43.67
N HIS A 2 -53.92 3.87 44.56
CA HIS A 2 -52.57 3.41 44.85
C HIS A 2 -52.17 2.23 43.97
N THR A 3 -50.89 2.15 43.59
CA THR A 3 -50.13 0.89 43.34
C THR A 3 -48.66 1.29 43.14
N ARG A 4 -47.86 1.37 44.20
CA ARG A 4 -47.01 0.34 44.85
C ARG A 4 -45.72 -0.01 44.07
N PHE A 5 -44.66 0.67 44.49
CA PHE A 5 -43.26 0.23 44.57
C PHE A 5 -43.13 -1.14 45.27
N ALA A 6 -42.22 -1.99 44.80
CA ALA A 6 -41.67 -3.09 45.58
C ALA A 6 -40.15 -3.19 45.37
N SER A 7 -39.42 -3.00 46.46
CA SER A 7 -37.98 -3.23 46.63
C SER A 7 -37.63 -4.71 46.48
N PHE A 8 -36.40 -5.00 46.02
CA PHE A 8 -35.72 -6.25 46.36
C PHE A 8 -34.47 -5.96 47.19
N VAL A 9 -34.44 -6.63 48.35
CA VAL A 9 -33.43 -6.60 49.38
C VAL A 9 -32.45 -7.75 49.17
N SER A 10 -31.19 -7.47 49.50
CA SER A 10 -30.02 -8.31 49.60
C SER A 10 -30.24 -9.68 50.25
N ALA A 11 -29.54 -10.70 49.73
CA ALA A 11 -29.15 -11.89 50.48
C ALA A 11 -27.65 -12.15 50.26
N LEU A 12 -26.86 -11.81 51.28
CA LEU A 12 -25.48 -12.27 51.48
C LEU A 12 -25.50 -13.76 51.83
N THR A 13 -24.71 -14.58 51.13
CA THR A 13 -24.28 -15.88 51.65
C THR A 13 -22.76 -15.97 51.61
N LEU A 14 -22.17 -15.96 52.81
CA LEU A 14 -20.79 -16.34 53.06
C LEU A 14 -20.58 -17.81 52.63
N SER A 15 -19.59 -18.06 51.79
CA SER A 15 -18.97 -19.38 51.66
C SER A 15 -17.49 -19.24 51.98
N THR A 16 -17.09 -19.88 53.07
CA THR A 16 -15.71 -19.99 53.55
C THR A 16 -15.22 -21.42 53.33
N LEU A 17 -13.90 -21.58 53.31
CA LEU A 17 -13.09 -22.83 53.30
C LEU A 17 -12.84 -23.41 51.88
N PHE A 18 -11.63 -23.75 51.42
CA PHE A 18 -10.40 -24.21 52.07
C PHE A 18 -9.16 -23.71 51.31
N VAL A 19 -8.15 -23.21 52.03
CA VAL A 19 -6.77 -23.04 51.51
C VAL A 19 -5.94 -24.20 52.06
N SER A 20 -5.36 -25.00 51.16
CA SER A 20 -4.32 -25.96 51.50
C SER A 20 -2.94 -25.31 51.32
N PRO A 21 -1.97 -25.54 52.23
CA PRO A 21 -0.61 -25.05 52.03
C PRO A 21 0.14 -25.97 51.07
N VAL A 22 0.47 -25.48 49.88
CA VAL A 22 1.48 -26.12 49.03
C VAL A 22 2.85 -25.62 49.49
N SER A 23 3.61 -26.52 50.10
CA SER A 23 4.97 -26.29 50.53
C SER A 23 5.88 -26.00 49.34
N ALA A 24 6.76 -25.03 49.55
CA ALA A 24 7.74 -24.50 48.63
C ALA A 24 8.75 -25.53 48.13
N LEU A 25 8.97 -25.54 46.81
CA LEU A 25 10.24 -25.88 46.19
C LEU A 25 10.73 -24.60 45.49
N SER A 26 11.50 -23.80 46.23
CA SER A 26 12.17 -22.60 45.72
C SER A 26 13.43 -23.00 44.97
N THR A 27 13.40 -22.95 43.64
CA THR A 27 14.61 -22.85 42.82
C THR A 27 14.96 -21.36 42.66
N PRO A 28 16.19 -20.92 43.00
CA PRO A 28 16.61 -19.54 42.81
C PRO A 28 17.08 -19.36 41.36
N TYR A 29 16.15 -19.05 40.47
CA TYR A 29 16.46 -18.48 39.15
C TYR A 29 15.80 -17.10 39.08
N ALA A 30 16.33 -16.17 39.86
CA ALA A 30 16.09 -14.75 39.65
C ALA A 30 16.96 -14.30 38.48
N GLU A 31 16.57 -14.70 37.26
CA GLU A 31 17.05 -13.98 36.07
C GLU A 31 16.50 -12.56 36.18
N THR A 32 17.37 -11.63 36.51
CA THR A 32 17.15 -10.20 36.35
C THR A 32 16.77 -9.95 34.91
N MET A 33 15.46 -9.93 34.61
CA MET A 33 14.96 -9.37 33.37
C MET A 33 15.34 -7.90 33.39
N ALA A 34 16.41 -7.57 32.67
CA ALA A 34 16.80 -6.20 32.44
C ALA A 34 15.57 -5.49 31.85
N ALA A 35 15.11 -4.43 32.52
CA ALA A 35 13.99 -3.65 32.03
C ALA A 35 14.30 -3.21 30.60
N VAL A 36 13.46 -3.63 29.65
CA VAL A 36 13.59 -3.20 28.25
C VAL A 36 13.45 -1.68 28.27
N PRO A 37 14.44 -0.93 27.75
CA PRO A 37 14.35 0.52 27.74
C PRO A 37 13.13 0.94 26.91
N ILE A 38 12.25 1.74 27.51
CA ILE A 38 11.11 2.32 26.79
C ILE A 38 11.68 3.19 25.67
N PRO A 39 11.31 2.98 24.40
CA PRO A 39 11.80 3.77 23.29
C PRO A 39 11.44 5.25 23.49
N THR A 40 12.40 6.12 23.19
CA THR A 40 12.18 7.57 23.28
C THR A 40 11.43 8.06 22.04
N ILE A 41 10.74 9.20 22.14
CA ILE A 41 10.10 9.87 20.99
C ILE A 41 11.09 10.05 19.84
N ALA A 42 12.34 10.42 20.14
CA ALA A 42 13.40 10.58 19.15
C ALA A 42 13.71 9.27 18.40
N SER A 43 13.83 8.15 19.12
CA SER A 43 14.06 6.84 18.51
C SER A 43 12.88 6.40 17.65
N CYS A 44 11.65 6.61 18.11
CA CYS A 44 10.46 6.31 17.31
C CYS A 44 10.37 7.17 16.06
N GLN A 45 10.73 8.45 16.16
CA GLN A 45 10.74 9.35 15.03
C GLN A 45 11.74 8.90 13.95
N GLU A 46 12.92 8.43 14.33
CA GLU A 46 13.92 7.92 13.38
C GLU A 46 13.40 6.71 12.58
N THR A 47 12.60 5.85 13.21
CA THR A 47 12.03 4.65 12.58
C THR A 47 10.81 4.96 11.70
N VAL A 48 9.88 5.80 12.19
CA VAL A 48 8.56 6.00 11.55
C VAL A 48 8.61 7.08 10.45
N LEU A 49 9.48 8.09 10.58
CA LEU A 49 9.55 9.21 9.64
C LEU A 49 9.90 8.80 8.19
N PRO A 50 10.85 7.88 7.94
CA PRO A 50 11.13 7.41 6.58
C PRO A 50 9.90 6.81 5.88
N VAL A 51 9.11 5.99 6.58
CA VAL A 51 7.90 5.34 6.04
C VAL A 51 6.84 6.38 5.65
N TYR A 52 6.64 7.37 6.51
CA TYR A 52 5.72 8.48 6.21
C TYR A 52 6.16 9.31 5.01
N ARG A 53 7.46 9.64 4.91
CA ARG A 53 8.03 10.36 3.76
C ARG A 53 7.82 9.59 2.46
N LEU A 54 8.15 8.31 2.44
CA LEU A 54 7.95 7.44 1.26
C LEU A 54 6.49 7.40 0.83
N SER A 55 5.57 7.28 1.78
CA SER A 55 4.12 7.26 1.51
C SER A 55 3.64 8.57 0.86
N LEU A 56 4.13 9.72 1.32
CA LEU A 56 3.80 11.01 0.72
C LEU A 56 4.45 11.22 -0.64
N GLU A 57 5.69 10.78 -0.82
CA GLU A 57 6.40 10.87 -2.09
C GLU A 57 5.72 10.02 -3.17
N ALA A 58 5.26 8.82 -2.80
CA ALA A 58 4.45 7.96 -3.68
C ALA A 58 3.14 8.66 -4.09
N ALA A 59 2.39 9.20 -3.12
CA ALA A 59 1.14 9.91 -3.38
C ALA A 59 1.33 11.16 -4.27
N LEU A 60 2.42 11.91 -4.06
CA LEU A 60 2.78 13.05 -4.92
C LEU A 60 3.17 12.59 -6.33
N GLY A 61 3.87 11.47 -6.43
CA GLY A 61 4.24 10.83 -7.70
C GLY A 61 3.02 10.43 -8.51
N ASP A 62 2.05 9.77 -7.88
CA ASP A 62 0.79 9.37 -8.50
C ASP A 62 -0.01 10.58 -9.00
N MET A 63 -0.18 11.61 -8.14
CA MET A 63 -0.87 12.85 -8.53
C MET A 63 -0.19 13.51 -9.73
N ARG A 64 1.15 13.60 -9.74
CA ARG A 64 1.91 14.15 -10.88
C ARG A 64 1.69 13.32 -12.13
N GLY A 65 1.76 11.99 -12.02
CA GLY A 65 1.53 11.05 -13.13
C GLY A 65 0.17 11.28 -13.78
N SER A 66 -0.90 11.24 -13.00
CA SER A 66 -2.28 11.43 -13.49
C SER A 66 -2.47 12.75 -14.25
N VAL A 67 -1.91 13.86 -13.74
CA VAL A 67 -2.01 15.17 -14.40
C VAL A 67 -1.19 15.22 -15.70
N VAL A 68 0.01 14.64 -15.70
CA VAL A 68 0.90 14.62 -16.88
C VAL A 68 0.35 13.74 -17.98
N ASP A 69 -0.23 12.59 -17.64
CA ASP A 69 -0.76 11.65 -18.62
C ASP A 69 -2.03 12.19 -19.29
N GLU A 70 -2.97 12.76 -18.51
CA GLU A 70 -4.12 13.46 -19.09
C GLU A 70 -3.68 14.60 -20.02
N TRP A 71 -2.64 15.36 -19.64
CA TRP A 71 -2.09 16.39 -20.50
C TRP A 71 -1.58 15.81 -21.83
N LYS A 72 -0.80 14.71 -21.80
CA LYS A 72 -0.28 14.07 -23.02
C LYS A 72 -1.41 13.57 -23.94
N ASP A 73 -2.47 13.02 -23.37
CA ASP A 73 -3.63 12.52 -24.12
C ASP A 73 -4.36 13.67 -24.82
N GLN A 74 -4.62 14.78 -24.09
CA GLN A 74 -5.19 15.98 -24.67
C GLN A 74 -4.30 16.57 -25.77
N VAL A 75 -2.98 16.64 -25.55
CA VAL A 75 -2.04 17.13 -26.57
C VAL A 75 -2.09 16.27 -27.83
N THR A 76 -2.04 14.95 -27.68
CA THR A 76 -2.06 14.00 -28.80
C THR A 76 -3.34 14.15 -29.62
N PHE A 77 -4.50 14.18 -28.97
CA PHE A 77 -5.78 14.39 -29.62
C PHE A 77 -5.80 15.70 -30.44
N ARG A 78 -5.33 16.80 -29.84
CA ARG A 78 -5.38 18.14 -30.45
C ARG A 78 -4.41 18.30 -31.61
N VAL A 79 -3.19 17.76 -31.50
CA VAL A 79 -2.22 17.78 -32.59
C VAL A 79 -2.75 17.00 -33.80
N ASN A 80 -3.44 15.89 -33.56
CA ASN A 80 -4.04 15.08 -34.62
C ASN A 80 -5.24 15.80 -35.28
N ALA A 81 -6.08 16.46 -34.48
CA ALA A 81 -7.24 17.23 -34.96
C ALA A 81 -6.86 18.53 -35.69
N ALA A 82 -5.66 19.07 -35.46
CA ALA A 82 -5.20 20.29 -36.11
C ALA A 82 -5.02 20.10 -37.64
N THR A 83 -5.36 21.14 -38.41
CA THR A 83 -5.14 21.17 -39.86
C THR A 83 -3.65 20.99 -40.18
N ARG A 84 -3.34 20.44 -41.36
CA ARG A 84 -1.94 20.20 -41.79
C ARG A 84 -1.06 21.44 -41.64
N THR A 85 -1.58 22.63 -41.96
CA THR A 85 -0.84 23.89 -41.87
C THR A 85 -0.63 24.38 -40.43
N ARG A 86 -1.48 23.97 -39.47
CA ARG A 86 -1.39 24.39 -38.07
C ARG A 86 -0.74 23.36 -37.14
N ARG A 87 -0.63 22.10 -37.57
CA ARG A 87 -0.14 20.99 -36.74
C ARG A 87 1.21 21.26 -36.08
N ALA A 88 2.20 21.74 -36.83
CA ALA A 88 3.54 22.03 -36.30
C ALA A 88 3.55 23.20 -35.29
N ALA A 89 2.68 24.20 -35.48
CA ALA A 89 2.53 25.30 -34.53
C ALA A 89 1.83 24.84 -33.25
N ALA A 90 0.76 24.06 -33.37
CA ALA A 90 0.05 23.48 -32.23
C ALA A 90 0.96 22.55 -31.42
N GLN A 91 1.71 21.66 -32.08
CA GLN A 91 2.65 20.75 -31.42
C GLN A 91 3.70 21.51 -30.61
N ARG A 92 4.35 22.54 -31.17
CA ARG A 92 5.36 23.33 -30.45
C ARG A 92 4.79 24.06 -29.25
N ALA A 93 3.63 24.70 -29.40
CA ALA A 93 2.99 25.45 -28.31
C ALA A 93 2.54 24.51 -27.17
N LEU A 94 1.97 23.36 -27.51
CA LEU A 94 1.54 22.35 -26.54
C LEU A 94 2.72 21.65 -25.86
N GLN A 95 3.82 21.41 -26.57
CA GLN A 95 5.05 20.91 -25.96
C GLN A 95 5.63 21.92 -24.95
N GLN A 96 5.71 23.20 -25.32
CA GLN A 96 6.20 24.25 -24.44
C GLN A 96 5.33 24.40 -23.18
N ALA A 97 4.01 24.32 -23.34
CA ALA A 97 3.08 24.31 -22.22
C ALA A 97 3.28 23.07 -21.33
N GLY A 98 3.50 21.89 -21.92
CA GLY A 98 3.84 20.67 -21.18
C GLY A 98 5.10 20.80 -20.32
N THR A 99 6.16 21.43 -20.85
CA THR A 99 7.38 21.72 -20.07
C THR A 99 7.11 22.67 -18.90
N GLN A 100 6.26 23.67 -19.08
CA GLN A 100 5.87 24.58 -17.99
C GLN A 100 5.04 23.87 -16.92
N LEU A 101 4.13 22.98 -17.32
CA LEU A 101 3.35 22.15 -16.42
C LEU A 101 4.26 21.25 -15.58
N ASP A 102 5.19 20.53 -16.23
CA ASP A 102 6.11 19.63 -15.54
C ASP A 102 7.01 20.37 -14.53
N GLY A 103 7.57 21.53 -14.92
CA GLY A 103 8.36 22.37 -14.00
C GLY A 103 7.55 22.87 -12.80
N SER A 104 6.27 23.17 -13.00
CA SER A 104 5.37 23.61 -11.93
C SER A 104 4.98 22.47 -11.00
N LEU A 105 4.69 21.28 -11.56
CA LEU A 105 4.44 20.07 -10.79
C LEU A 105 5.66 19.67 -9.97
N ASN A 106 6.87 19.78 -10.53
CA ASN A 106 8.12 19.54 -9.81
C ASN A 106 8.34 20.57 -8.68
N THR A 107 7.97 21.83 -8.90
CA THR A 107 8.03 22.87 -7.86
C THR A 107 7.03 22.58 -6.74
N PHE A 108 5.81 22.16 -7.08
CA PHE A 108 4.80 21.74 -6.12
C PHE A 108 5.28 20.52 -5.32
N TYR A 109 5.79 19.49 -6.02
CA TYR A 109 6.38 18.29 -5.42
C TYR A 109 7.42 18.67 -4.37
N LYS A 110 8.45 19.44 -4.75
CA LYS A 110 9.50 19.91 -3.83
C LYS A 110 8.97 20.72 -2.67
N THR A 111 7.95 21.55 -2.90
CA THR A 111 7.34 22.34 -1.82
C THR A 111 6.63 21.45 -0.81
N GLN A 112 5.94 20.41 -1.28
CA GLN A 112 5.27 19.45 -0.40
C GLN A 112 6.28 18.57 0.32
N THR A 113 7.30 18.03 -0.36
CA THR A 113 8.34 17.20 0.29
C THR A 113 9.14 17.98 1.33
N ASN A 114 9.54 19.22 1.02
CA ASN A 114 10.22 20.08 2.01
C ASN A 114 9.30 20.48 3.17
N GLY A 115 7.99 20.49 2.94
CA GLY A 115 6.97 20.74 3.96
C GLY A 115 6.79 19.57 4.93
N VAL A 116 7.16 18.34 4.56
CA VAL A 116 6.97 17.14 5.39
C VAL A 116 7.70 17.27 6.73
N ASP A 117 8.92 17.78 6.73
CA ASP A 117 9.70 17.93 7.96
C ASP A 117 9.07 18.96 8.91
N ALA A 118 8.48 20.02 8.35
CA ALA A 118 7.74 21.00 9.14
C ALA A 118 6.46 20.40 9.70
N ASP A 119 5.76 19.59 8.90
CA ASP A 119 4.54 18.87 9.27
C ASP A 119 4.83 17.91 10.43
N VAL A 120 5.87 17.09 10.31
CA VAL A 120 6.29 16.09 11.32
C VAL A 120 6.72 16.77 12.61
N ARG A 121 7.47 17.88 12.55
CA ARG A 121 7.82 18.64 13.75
C ARG A 121 6.60 19.14 14.53
N VAL A 122 5.49 19.44 13.85
CA VAL A 122 4.24 19.82 14.53
C VAL A 122 3.61 18.60 15.22
N ALA A 123 3.60 17.44 14.55
CA ALA A 123 3.09 16.20 15.15
C ALA A 123 3.93 15.73 16.36
N VAL A 124 5.26 15.79 16.25
CA VAL A 124 6.18 15.41 17.34
C VAL A 124 5.96 16.31 18.56
N ARG A 125 5.85 17.64 18.38
CA ARG A 125 5.52 18.55 19.49
C ARG A 125 4.16 18.24 20.12
N ALA A 126 3.22 17.72 19.34
CA ALA A 126 1.94 17.29 19.90
C ALA A 126 2.10 16.07 20.80
N LEU A 127 2.89 15.09 20.36
CA LEU A 127 3.21 13.88 21.14
C LEU A 127 4.03 14.18 22.41
N GLU A 128 4.82 15.25 22.42
CA GLU A 128 5.60 15.70 23.59
C GLU A 128 4.76 16.39 24.68
N MET A 129 3.49 16.70 24.43
CA MET A 129 2.63 17.34 25.44
C MET A 129 2.27 16.36 26.57
N GLU A 130 2.48 16.78 27.83
CA GLU A 130 2.14 15.98 29.02
C GLU A 130 0.63 15.73 29.17
N ASP A 131 -0.19 16.64 28.64
CA ASP A 131 -1.65 16.53 28.64
C ASP A 131 -2.11 15.70 27.43
N MET A 132 -2.61 14.50 27.69
CA MET A 132 -3.09 13.56 26.67
C MET A 132 -4.25 14.13 25.84
N GLU A 133 -5.18 14.89 26.44
CA GLU A 133 -6.33 15.45 25.72
C GLU A 133 -5.86 16.57 24.77
N ALA A 134 -4.92 17.40 25.23
CA ALA A 134 -4.30 18.41 24.39
C ALA A 134 -3.51 17.78 23.23
N SER A 135 -2.77 16.70 23.50
CA SER A 135 -2.02 15.91 22.51
C SER A 135 -2.92 15.35 21.41
N GLU A 136 -3.99 14.65 21.80
CA GLU A 136 -4.95 14.07 20.87
C GLU A 136 -5.60 15.15 19.98
N LEU A 137 -6.04 16.26 20.58
CA LEU A 137 -6.63 17.37 19.84
C LEU A 137 -5.64 18.04 18.88
N ALA A 138 -4.37 18.13 19.25
CA ALA A 138 -3.33 18.68 18.37
C ALA A 138 -3.01 17.74 17.20
N LEU A 139 -2.95 16.43 17.44
CA LEU A 139 -2.78 15.42 16.39
C LEU A 139 -3.99 15.37 15.45
N GLU A 140 -5.21 15.52 15.96
CA GLU A 140 -6.41 15.59 15.15
C GLU A 140 -6.43 16.84 14.25
N ARG A 141 -6.01 18.00 14.77
CA ARG A 141 -5.87 19.22 13.97
C ARG A 141 -4.79 19.07 12.90
N TRP A 142 -3.67 18.47 13.26
CA TRP A 142 -2.57 18.19 12.34
C TRP A 142 -3.00 17.24 11.22
N SER A 143 -3.69 16.14 11.55
CA SER A 143 -4.15 15.15 10.57
C SER A 143 -5.10 15.80 9.55
N LYS A 144 -5.99 16.68 10.00
CA LYS A 144 -6.97 17.40 9.18
C LYS A 144 -6.42 18.60 8.39
N GLN A 145 -5.14 18.95 8.53
CA GLN A 145 -4.59 20.11 7.84
C GLN A 145 -4.59 19.91 6.31
N THR A 146 -5.25 20.79 5.59
CA THR A 146 -5.41 20.71 4.13
C THR A 146 -4.22 21.27 3.38
N VAL A 147 -3.96 20.72 2.19
CA VAL A 147 -2.90 21.21 1.30
C VAL A 147 -3.42 22.36 0.46
N SER A 148 -2.63 23.42 0.34
CA SER A 148 -2.95 24.50 -0.60
C SER A 148 -2.52 24.12 -2.01
N PHE A 149 -3.48 24.04 -2.93
CA PHE A 149 -3.22 23.82 -4.35
C PHE A 149 -3.18 25.11 -5.17
N ARG A 150 -3.21 26.29 -4.54
CA ARG A 150 -3.39 27.58 -5.23
C ARG A 150 -2.36 27.83 -6.34
N ALA A 151 -1.10 27.50 -6.09
CA ALA A 151 -0.03 27.63 -7.07
C ALA A 151 -0.25 26.68 -8.27
N LEU A 152 -0.61 25.43 -7.98
CA LEU A 152 -0.92 24.42 -8.99
C LEU A 152 -2.16 24.80 -9.80
N ASP A 153 -3.24 25.24 -9.16
CA ASP A 153 -4.47 25.70 -9.80
C ASP A 153 -4.22 26.81 -10.83
N THR A 154 -3.34 27.76 -10.48
CA THR A 154 -2.97 28.87 -11.37
C THR A 154 -2.31 28.36 -12.64
N VAL A 155 -1.44 27.35 -12.52
CA VAL A 155 -0.75 26.73 -13.65
C VAL A 155 -1.72 25.89 -14.48
N LEU A 156 -2.52 25.04 -13.83
CA LEU A 156 -3.52 24.20 -14.51
C LEU A 156 -4.52 25.06 -15.29
N ALA A 157 -4.96 26.20 -14.74
CA ALA A 157 -5.83 27.14 -15.45
C ALA A 157 -5.14 27.83 -16.64
N ARG A 158 -3.81 28.01 -16.60
CA ARG A 158 -3.04 28.49 -17.75
C ARG A 158 -2.95 27.41 -18.84
N MET A 159 -2.67 26.18 -18.46
CA MET A 159 -2.59 25.03 -19.37
C MET A 159 -3.92 24.78 -20.08
N GLU A 160 -5.02 24.84 -19.34
CA GLU A 160 -6.36 24.75 -19.90
C GLU A 160 -6.63 25.82 -20.96
N ARG A 161 -6.25 27.08 -20.68
CA ARG A 161 -6.38 28.17 -21.64
C ARG A 161 -5.57 27.89 -22.91
N THR A 162 -4.36 27.35 -22.78
CA THR A 162 -3.55 26.95 -23.95
C THR A 162 -4.23 25.84 -24.75
N LEU A 163 -4.80 24.80 -24.12
CA LEU A 163 -5.55 23.76 -24.82
C LEU A 163 -6.74 24.33 -25.59
N ARG A 164 -7.50 25.23 -24.96
CA ARG A 164 -8.67 25.87 -25.57
C ARG A 164 -8.33 26.72 -26.80
N GLN A 165 -7.13 27.30 -26.90
CA GLN A 165 -6.70 28.07 -28.09
C GLN A 165 -6.62 27.22 -29.36
N TYR A 166 -6.44 25.90 -29.22
CA TYR A 166 -6.36 24.95 -30.33
C TYR A 166 -7.62 24.10 -30.48
N ALA A 167 -8.71 24.47 -29.82
CA ALA A 167 -9.97 23.75 -29.81
C ALA A 167 -11.09 24.56 -30.49
N THR A 168 -12.08 23.88 -31.05
CA THR A 168 -13.34 24.53 -31.45
C THR A 168 -14.13 24.97 -30.22
N ALA A 169 -15.10 25.89 -30.40
CA ALA A 169 -15.95 26.36 -29.30
C ALA A 169 -16.69 25.22 -28.58
N ARG A 170 -17.12 24.18 -29.33
CA ARG A 170 -17.78 22.99 -28.77
C ARG A 170 -16.81 22.14 -27.94
N GLU A 171 -15.56 22.03 -28.38
CA GLU A 171 -14.55 21.23 -27.67
C GLU A 171 -14.01 21.97 -26.44
N ALA A 172 -13.99 23.30 -26.45
CA ALA A 172 -13.54 24.09 -25.32
C ALA A 172 -14.32 23.77 -24.03
N THR A 173 -15.64 23.56 -24.11
CA THR A 173 -16.45 23.16 -22.95
C THR A 173 -16.10 21.76 -22.46
N THR A 174 -15.88 20.81 -23.38
CA THR A 174 -15.44 19.45 -23.04
C THR A 174 -14.07 19.46 -22.36
N ILE A 175 -13.09 20.21 -22.88
CA ILE A 175 -11.76 20.37 -22.28
C ILE A 175 -11.91 20.90 -20.85
N SER A 176 -12.73 21.93 -20.68
CA SER A 176 -12.92 22.55 -19.36
C SER A 176 -13.47 21.58 -18.34
N ARG A 177 -14.43 20.75 -18.76
CA ARG A 177 -15.03 19.72 -17.91
C ARG A 177 -14.01 18.65 -17.54
N VAL A 178 -13.40 18.00 -18.54
CA VAL A 178 -12.43 16.90 -18.33
C VAL A 178 -11.26 17.39 -17.49
N TRP A 179 -10.66 18.53 -17.85
CA TRP A 179 -9.52 19.08 -17.10
C TRP A 179 -9.87 19.45 -15.66
N ASN A 180 -11.06 19.99 -15.42
CA ASN A 180 -11.53 20.30 -14.07
C ASN A 180 -11.83 19.03 -13.27
N GLU A 181 -12.38 17.99 -13.89
CA GLU A 181 -12.62 16.68 -13.29
C GLU A 181 -11.29 16.01 -12.91
N THR A 182 -10.34 15.87 -13.84
CA THR A 182 -8.99 15.32 -13.56
C THR A 182 -8.29 16.08 -12.46
N ARG A 183 -8.36 17.43 -12.48
CA ARG A 183 -7.79 18.25 -11.41
C ARG A 183 -8.41 17.94 -10.06
N LYS A 184 -9.74 17.94 -9.96
CA LYS A 184 -10.44 17.66 -8.70
C LYS A 184 -10.14 16.25 -8.20
N GLN A 185 -10.13 15.27 -9.11
CA GLN A 185 -9.79 13.89 -8.80
C GLN A 185 -8.37 13.78 -8.25
N ALA A 186 -7.36 14.30 -8.96
CA ALA A 186 -5.97 14.26 -8.51
C ALA A 186 -5.77 14.97 -7.15
N GLN A 187 -6.43 16.12 -6.93
CA GLN A 187 -6.40 16.81 -5.64
C GLN A 187 -7.05 15.99 -4.52
N SER A 188 -8.19 15.36 -4.81
CA SER A 188 -8.93 14.52 -3.85
C SER A 188 -8.14 13.27 -3.49
N GLU A 189 -7.58 12.58 -4.48
CA GLU A 189 -6.74 11.39 -4.29
C GLU A 189 -5.49 11.72 -3.48
N PHE A 190 -4.80 12.82 -3.79
CA PHE A 190 -3.64 13.26 -3.01
C PHE A 190 -4.00 13.62 -1.57
N ASN A 191 -5.10 14.36 -1.35
CA ASN A 191 -5.56 14.68 0.00
C ASN A 191 -5.90 13.40 0.78
N GLN A 192 -6.58 12.45 0.17
CA GLN A 192 -6.92 11.18 0.80
C GLN A 192 -5.67 10.36 1.14
N ALA A 193 -4.73 10.24 0.20
CA ALA A 193 -3.48 9.53 0.42
C ALA A 193 -2.65 10.16 1.54
N ARG A 194 -2.60 11.50 1.60
CA ARG A 194 -1.96 12.23 2.71
C ARG A 194 -2.65 11.97 4.05
N LEU A 195 -3.99 11.99 4.09
CA LEU A 195 -4.76 11.68 5.30
C LEU A 195 -4.43 10.26 5.80
N ASN A 196 -4.49 9.27 4.91
CA ASN A 196 -4.14 7.89 5.23
C ASN A 196 -2.70 7.76 5.75
N ALA A 197 -1.73 8.42 5.08
CA ALA A 197 -0.33 8.40 5.51
C ALA A 197 -0.15 9.02 6.92
N ARG A 198 -0.92 10.07 7.25
CA ARG A 198 -0.90 10.69 8.58
C ARG A 198 -1.51 9.79 9.66
N GLU A 199 -2.60 9.09 9.33
CA GLU A 199 -3.21 8.11 10.24
C GLU A 199 -2.24 6.96 10.54
N VAL A 200 -1.58 6.43 9.51
CA VAL A 200 -0.54 5.40 9.65
C VAL A 200 0.63 5.92 10.51
N PHE A 201 1.11 7.14 10.24
CA PHE A 201 2.18 7.75 11.04
C PHE A 201 1.81 7.85 12.53
N ILE A 202 0.60 8.32 12.85
CA ILE A 202 0.13 8.40 14.24
C ILE A 202 0.08 7.02 14.88
N GLN A 203 -0.45 6.03 14.17
CA GLN A 203 -0.53 4.66 14.66
C GLN A 203 0.86 4.07 14.92
N GLU A 204 1.78 4.18 13.97
CA GLU A 204 3.15 3.65 14.10
C GLU A 204 3.95 4.36 15.19
N MET A 205 3.78 5.68 15.35
CA MET A 205 4.37 6.42 16.47
C MET A 205 3.84 5.91 17.81
N ASN A 206 2.53 5.70 17.94
CA ASN A 206 1.92 5.19 19.17
C ASN A 206 2.34 3.75 19.46
N ASP A 207 2.37 2.89 18.45
CA ASP A 207 2.86 1.51 18.56
C ASP A 207 4.32 1.49 19.03
N CYS A 208 5.17 2.33 18.43
CA CYS A 208 6.56 2.46 18.84
C CYS A 208 6.69 2.95 20.29
N LEU A 209 5.98 4.01 20.69
CA LEU A 209 6.03 4.55 22.05
C LEU A 209 5.52 3.56 23.11
N ALA A 210 4.59 2.68 22.73
CA ALA A 210 4.11 1.59 23.57
C ALA A 210 5.13 0.44 23.70
N GLY A 211 6.28 0.50 23.01
CA GLY A 211 7.24 -0.58 22.94
C GLY A 211 6.73 -1.78 22.13
N ILE A 212 5.67 -1.61 21.34
CA ILE A 212 5.18 -2.60 20.40
C ILE A 212 6.09 -2.52 19.18
N VAL A 213 7.26 -3.15 19.28
CA VAL A 213 8.16 -3.27 18.13
C VAL A 213 7.48 -4.16 17.11
N ASN A 214 7.06 -3.58 15.99
CA ASN A 214 6.79 -4.37 14.80
C ASN A 214 8.13 -4.91 14.33
N GLU A 215 8.49 -6.14 14.71
CA GLU A 215 9.73 -6.80 14.28
C GLU A 215 9.89 -6.80 12.75
N GLU A 216 8.80 -6.62 11.98
CA GLU A 216 8.82 -6.48 10.52
C GLU A 216 9.41 -5.15 9.99
N ALA A 217 9.50 -4.08 10.80
CA ALA A 217 9.90 -2.75 10.31
C ALA A 217 11.34 -2.34 10.68
N THR A 218 12.03 -3.08 11.55
CA THR A 218 13.28 -2.60 12.20
C THR A 218 14.57 -3.26 11.70
N GLU A 219 14.51 -4.25 10.80
CA GLU A 219 15.71 -5.01 10.39
C GLU A 219 16.59 -4.30 9.34
N GLU A 220 16.19 -3.13 8.81
CA GLU A 220 16.90 -2.48 7.68
C GLU A 220 17.69 -1.20 8.04
N LEU A 221 17.60 -0.65 9.26
CA LEU A 221 18.21 0.66 9.58
C LEU A 221 18.92 0.67 10.94
N ALA A 222 20.14 0.13 11.02
CA ALA A 222 21.04 0.33 12.16
C ALA A 222 22.06 1.47 11.87
N PRO A 223 22.27 2.44 12.79
CA PRO A 223 23.21 3.55 12.59
C PRO A 223 24.68 3.13 12.81
N THR A 224 25.58 3.71 12.02
CA THR A 224 27.04 3.50 12.07
C THR A 224 27.70 4.43 13.09
N GLU A 225 28.63 3.89 13.90
CA GLU A 225 29.34 4.58 14.96
C GLU A 225 30.59 5.36 14.45
N GLU A 226 30.66 6.63 14.84
CA GLU A 226 31.80 7.55 15.07
C GLU A 226 33.08 7.48 14.18
N GLN A 227 33.24 8.44 13.28
CA GLN A 227 34.48 8.71 12.53
C GLN A 227 35.37 9.76 13.24
N LYS A 228 36.58 9.34 13.61
CA LYS A 228 37.71 10.16 14.07
C LYS A 228 38.27 11.04 12.91
N PRO A 229 38.66 12.31 13.13
CA PRO A 229 39.06 13.20 12.03
C PRO A 229 40.49 12.91 11.56
N ALA A 230 40.68 12.80 10.24
CA ALA A 230 42.00 12.76 9.59
C ALA A 230 42.25 14.05 8.78
N GLU A 231 43.49 14.53 8.86
CA GLU A 231 44.06 15.72 8.23
C GLU A 231 43.98 15.77 6.68
N PRO A 232 44.10 16.96 6.08
CA PRO A 232 43.90 17.14 4.65
C PRO A 232 45.19 16.85 3.86
N ILE A 233 45.12 15.89 2.94
CA ILE A 233 46.16 15.71 1.91
C ILE A 233 45.62 16.20 0.57
N ASN A 234 46.16 17.35 0.14
CA ASN A 234 46.07 17.88 -1.22
C ASN A 234 46.92 17.04 -2.19
N LYS A 235 46.31 16.46 -3.23
CA LYS A 235 46.84 16.41 -4.61
C LYS A 235 45.85 15.77 -5.61
N PRO A 236 45.91 16.14 -6.90
CA PRO A 236 44.88 15.82 -7.89
C PRO A 236 45.17 14.48 -8.60
N VAL A 237 44.13 13.72 -8.92
CA VAL A 237 44.22 12.59 -9.87
C VAL A 237 43.03 12.62 -10.80
N ASP A 238 43.35 12.53 -12.08
CA ASP A 238 42.51 12.53 -13.25
C ASP A 238 41.47 11.39 -13.30
N SER A 239 40.33 11.73 -13.87
CA SER A 239 39.51 10.96 -14.81
C SER A 239 39.46 9.43 -14.66
N LEU A 240 38.39 8.94 -14.02
CA LEU A 240 37.83 7.61 -14.27
C LEU A 240 36.36 7.76 -14.69
N LEU A 241 36.09 7.19 -15.87
CA LEU A 241 34.87 7.27 -16.65
C LEU A 241 33.65 6.73 -15.88
N VAL A 242 32.65 7.59 -15.70
CA VAL A 242 31.27 7.20 -15.38
C VAL A 242 30.56 6.88 -16.71
N PRO A 243 29.95 5.70 -16.89
CA PRO A 243 28.98 5.53 -17.97
C PRO A 243 27.71 6.30 -17.60
N GLN A 244 27.57 7.50 -18.18
CA GLN A 244 26.27 8.13 -18.42
C GLN A 244 25.61 7.37 -19.57
N ASP A 245 24.55 6.61 -19.30
CA ASP A 245 23.36 6.49 -20.15
C ASP A 245 22.40 5.45 -19.56
N MET A 246 21.38 5.91 -18.84
CA MET A 246 20.11 5.18 -18.68
C MET A 246 18.96 6.16 -18.88
N ASN A 247 18.83 6.64 -20.13
CA ASN A 247 17.59 7.24 -20.60
C ASN A 247 16.64 6.12 -21.03
N GLY A 248 15.51 6.00 -20.33
CA GLY A 248 14.44 5.07 -20.67
C GLY A 248 13.81 5.38 -22.03
N GLY A 249 14.28 4.73 -23.08
CA GLY A 249 13.67 4.80 -24.42
C GLY A 249 12.42 3.94 -24.51
N THR A 250 11.27 4.53 -24.83
CA THR A 250 9.97 3.85 -25.03
C THR A 250 10.05 2.77 -26.10
N ALA A 251 10.15 1.51 -25.68
CA ALA A 251 10.06 0.35 -26.58
C ALA A 251 8.60 -0.09 -26.63
N LYS A 252 8.00 -0.08 -27.83
CA LYS A 252 6.59 -0.46 -28.06
C LYS A 252 6.38 -1.98 -28.13
N THR A 253 7.44 -2.75 -28.23
CA THR A 253 7.48 -4.22 -28.17
C THR A 253 8.86 -4.66 -27.68
N GLY A 254 8.95 -5.76 -26.94
CA GLY A 254 10.23 -6.37 -26.53
C GLY A 254 10.39 -6.58 -25.02
N THR A 255 11.43 -7.33 -24.67
CA THR A 255 11.82 -7.58 -23.27
C THR A 255 12.41 -6.32 -22.67
N ARG A 256 11.91 -5.92 -21.50
CA ARG A 256 12.55 -4.91 -20.65
C ARG A 256 13.15 -5.54 -19.42
N ILE A 257 14.31 -5.02 -19.05
CA ILE A 257 15.04 -5.44 -17.86
C ILE A 257 14.93 -4.27 -16.87
N VAL A 258 14.30 -4.52 -15.73
CA VAL A 258 14.32 -3.60 -14.60
C VAL A 258 15.29 -4.19 -13.58
N GLU A 259 16.47 -3.59 -13.49
CA GLU A 259 17.54 -4.06 -12.61
C GLU A 259 17.44 -3.35 -11.26
N VAL A 260 17.50 -4.13 -10.19
CA VAL A 260 17.59 -3.63 -8.81
C VAL A 260 18.86 -4.21 -8.20
N GLN A 261 19.77 -3.34 -7.80
CA GLN A 261 21.02 -3.76 -7.18
C GLN A 261 20.87 -3.78 -5.67
N PHE A 262 21.24 -4.89 -5.04
CA PHE A 262 21.44 -4.96 -3.59
C PHE A 262 22.91 -4.72 -3.30
N ALA A 263 23.20 -3.78 -2.40
CA ALA A 263 24.52 -3.61 -1.82
C ALA A 263 24.41 -3.76 -0.30
N ARG A 264 24.96 -4.85 0.25
CA ARG A 264 25.28 -4.94 1.68
C ARG A 264 26.77 -4.69 1.81
N SER A 265 27.16 -3.50 2.26
CA SER A 265 28.56 -3.19 2.59
C SER A 265 28.79 -3.43 4.08
N GLY A 266 29.48 -4.50 4.44
CA GLY A 266 29.92 -4.74 5.81
C GLY A 266 30.03 -6.21 6.18
N LEU A 267 31.25 -6.64 6.54
CA LEU A 267 31.60 -7.99 6.99
C LEU A 267 31.49 -8.07 8.51
N GLU A 268 30.48 -8.77 9.04
CA GLU A 268 30.64 -9.68 10.18
C GLU A 268 29.62 -10.83 10.06
N PRO A 269 30.00 -12.10 10.32
CA PRO A 269 29.09 -13.23 10.26
C PRO A 269 28.20 -13.26 11.51
N ILE A 270 26.95 -12.84 11.38
CA ILE A 270 25.91 -13.17 12.35
C ILE A 270 25.55 -14.66 12.14
N TYR A 271 25.60 -15.46 13.21
CA TYR A 271 25.10 -16.84 13.20
C TYR A 271 23.57 -16.81 13.03
N VAL A 272 23.10 -16.97 11.80
CA VAL A 272 21.67 -17.10 11.48
C VAL A 272 21.28 -18.58 11.51
N CYS A 273 20.33 -18.93 12.37
CA CYS A 273 19.81 -20.29 12.50
C CYS A 273 18.57 -20.49 11.61
N GLY A 274 18.74 -21.03 10.39
CA GLY A 274 17.60 -21.54 9.60
C GLY A 274 17.66 -21.30 8.09
N ASP A 275 16.57 -21.70 7.43
CA ASP A 275 16.31 -21.49 6.01
C ASP A 275 15.98 -20.02 5.76
N TYR A 276 16.87 -19.34 5.05
CA TYR A 276 16.76 -17.92 4.75
C TYR A 276 15.86 -17.71 3.53
N THR A 277 14.71 -17.04 3.67
CA THR A 277 13.79 -16.78 2.56
C THR A 277 13.75 -15.29 2.24
N VAL A 278 13.93 -14.92 0.98
CA VAL A 278 13.77 -13.54 0.53
C VAL A 278 12.48 -13.44 -0.27
N GLU A 279 11.62 -12.49 0.09
CA GLU A 279 10.39 -12.17 -0.63
C GLU A 279 10.63 -10.97 -1.53
N TYR A 280 10.53 -11.16 -2.84
CA TYR A 280 10.64 -10.07 -3.80
C TYR A 280 9.25 -9.55 -4.14
N ILE A 281 9.04 -8.24 -3.99
CA ILE A 281 7.77 -7.55 -4.28
C ILE A 281 8.02 -6.50 -5.36
N GLY A 282 7.44 -6.72 -6.53
CA GLY A 282 7.48 -5.78 -7.64
C GLY A 282 6.13 -5.22 -8.01
N PHE A 283 6.14 -4.00 -8.57
CA PHE A 283 4.98 -3.39 -9.18
C PHE A 283 5.29 -3.08 -10.64
N VAL A 284 4.55 -3.73 -11.55
CA VAL A 284 4.66 -3.48 -12.98
C VAL A 284 3.47 -2.63 -13.42
N ARG A 285 3.76 -1.46 -13.99
CA ARG A 285 2.72 -0.59 -14.56
C ARG A 285 2.77 -0.61 -16.08
N LEU A 286 1.66 -0.99 -16.70
CA LEU A 286 1.42 -0.97 -18.14
C LEU A 286 0.39 0.09 -18.49
N SER A 287 0.50 0.66 -19.69
CA SER A 287 -0.42 1.69 -20.19
C SER A 287 -1.85 1.20 -20.39
N GLN A 288 -2.07 -0.12 -20.43
CA GLN A 288 -3.38 -0.71 -20.65
C GLN A 288 -3.80 -1.54 -19.42
N PRO A 289 -4.95 -1.23 -18.82
CA PRO A 289 -5.60 -2.07 -17.82
C PRO A 289 -5.94 -3.47 -18.38
N GLY A 290 -5.77 -4.52 -17.57
CA GLY A 290 -6.03 -5.90 -17.99
C GLY A 290 -4.98 -6.49 -18.94
N ALA A 291 -3.87 -5.78 -19.18
CA ALA A 291 -2.78 -6.28 -20.00
C ALA A 291 -2.06 -7.43 -19.27
N SER A 292 -1.90 -8.55 -19.97
CA SER A 292 -1.10 -9.68 -19.49
C SER A 292 0.35 -9.52 -19.94
N PHE A 293 1.31 -9.85 -19.08
CA PHE A 293 2.73 -9.89 -19.41
C PHE A 293 3.39 -11.11 -18.76
N THR A 294 4.50 -11.55 -19.34
CA THR A 294 5.34 -12.57 -18.69
C THR A 294 6.45 -11.88 -17.92
N TYR A 295 6.80 -12.45 -16.77
CA TYR A 295 7.93 -11.99 -15.99
C TYR A 295 8.72 -13.15 -15.42
N ARG A 296 9.99 -12.88 -15.10
CA ARG A 296 10.84 -13.77 -14.32
C ARG A 296 11.85 -12.95 -13.53
N ILE A 297 12.37 -13.52 -12.46
CA ILE A 297 13.43 -12.91 -11.67
C ILE A 297 14.72 -13.64 -11.98
N GLU A 298 15.79 -12.88 -12.23
CA GLU A 298 17.14 -13.41 -12.43
C GLU A 298 18.08 -12.85 -11.38
N ARG A 299 18.97 -13.70 -10.88
CA ARG A 299 19.92 -13.36 -9.82
C ARG A 299 21.34 -13.23 -10.37
N SER A 300 22.19 -12.57 -9.59
CA SER A 300 23.63 -12.44 -9.83
C SER A 300 24.39 -13.77 -9.95
N ASP A 301 23.90 -14.85 -9.33
CA ASP A 301 24.46 -16.20 -9.46
C ASP A 301 23.97 -16.94 -10.73
N GLY A 302 23.15 -16.28 -11.56
CA GLY A 302 22.58 -16.85 -12.77
C GLY A 302 21.31 -17.68 -12.55
N ALA A 303 20.86 -17.87 -11.30
CA ALA A 303 19.61 -18.56 -11.03
C ALA A 303 18.41 -17.75 -11.58
N ARG A 304 17.45 -18.44 -12.18
CA ARG A 304 16.26 -17.86 -12.80
C ARG A 304 15.01 -18.53 -12.27
N THR A 305 13.98 -17.74 -11.98
CA THR A 305 12.64 -18.29 -11.71
C THR A 305 12.04 -18.83 -13.00
N PRO A 306 11.10 -19.79 -12.92
CA PRO A 306 10.20 -20.05 -14.03
C PRO A 306 9.52 -18.77 -14.48
N GLU A 307 9.21 -18.68 -15.78
CA GLU A 307 8.39 -17.58 -16.29
C GLU A 307 6.98 -17.69 -15.72
N ALA A 308 6.49 -16.58 -15.17
CA ALA A 308 5.14 -16.44 -14.66
C ALA A 308 4.40 -15.40 -15.49
N VAL A 309 3.07 -15.52 -15.54
CA VAL A 309 2.19 -14.55 -16.19
C VAL A 309 1.52 -13.71 -15.11
N ALA A 310 1.52 -12.40 -15.28
CA ALA A 310 0.74 -11.48 -14.45
C ALA A 310 -0.14 -10.62 -15.35
N THR A 311 -1.26 -10.16 -14.78
CA THR A 311 -2.24 -9.32 -15.47
C THR A 311 -2.41 -8.04 -14.68
N THR A 312 -2.34 -6.90 -15.35
CA THR A 312 -2.56 -5.61 -14.71
C THR A 312 -4.01 -5.45 -14.28
N ASN A 313 -4.21 -4.79 -13.15
CA ASN A 313 -5.53 -4.41 -12.66
C ASN A 313 -6.14 -3.29 -13.51
N ALA A 314 -7.27 -2.76 -13.06
CA ALA A 314 -8.00 -1.68 -13.71
C ALA A 314 -7.20 -0.38 -13.89
N TYR A 315 -6.11 -0.22 -13.12
CA TYR A 315 -5.23 0.94 -13.13
C TYR A 315 -3.93 0.69 -13.90
N GLY A 316 -3.85 -0.42 -14.63
CA GLY A 316 -2.64 -0.80 -15.34
C GLY A 316 -1.51 -1.27 -14.42
N VAL A 317 -1.77 -1.61 -13.15
CA VAL A 317 -0.74 -2.07 -12.19
C VAL A 317 -0.89 -3.56 -11.90
N ALA A 318 0.20 -4.30 -11.90
CA ALA A 318 0.26 -5.68 -11.44
C ALA A 318 1.33 -5.84 -10.35
N ASN A 319 0.95 -6.52 -9.27
CA ASN A 319 1.90 -6.91 -8.23
C ASN A 319 2.52 -8.25 -8.62
N VAL A 320 3.84 -8.36 -8.53
CA VAL A 320 4.57 -9.60 -8.76
C VAL A 320 5.29 -9.99 -7.48
N PHE A 321 5.01 -11.21 -7.02
CA PHE A 321 5.52 -11.76 -5.77
C PHE A 321 6.36 -12.98 -6.06
N TYR A 322 7.51 -13.10 -5.40
CA TYR A 322 8.29 -14.32 -5.45
C TYR A 322 9.01 -14.58 -4.13
N ASN A 323 8.77 -15.76 -3.56
CA ASN A 323 9.49 -16.23 -2.39
C ASN A 323 10.62 -17.16 -2.81
N TRP A 324 11.85 -16.83 -2.43
CA TRP A 324 13.01 -17.65 -2.71
C TRP A 324 13.66 -18.11 -1.42
N ASN A 325 13.68 -19.43 -1.18
CA ASN A 325 14.47 -20.02 -0.10
C ASN A 325 15.94 -20.14 -0.55
N LEU A 326 16.81 -19.29 0.00
CA LEU A 326 18.22 -19.22 -0.32
C LEU A 326 19.06 -20.25 0.44
N GLY A 327 18.53 -20.84 1.53
CA GLY A 327 19.22 -21.81 2.40
C GLY A 327 20.48 -21.29 3.09
N ARG A 328 20.98 -20.10 2.71
CA ARG A 328 22.12 -19.38 3.27
C ARG A 328 22.05 -17.91 2.82
N PRO A 329 22.56 -16.96 3.63
CA PRO A 329 22.67 -15.57 3.20
C PRO A 329 23.58 -15.48 1.97
N MET A 330 23.14 -14.73 0.95
CA MET A 330 23.91 -14.49 -0.27
C MET A 330 24.03 -12.99 -0.52
N TYR A 331 25.17 -12.59 -1.06
CA TYR A 331 25.40 -11.23 -1.53
C TYR A 331 25.22 -11.19 -3.06
N GLY A 332 24.52 -10.18 -3.58
CA GLY A 332 24.43 -9.92 -5.01
C GLY A 332 23.10 -9.29 -5.43
N TRP A 333 22.91 -9.05 -6.73
CA TRP A 333 21.71 -8.41 -7.27
C TRP A 333 20.63 -9.42 -7.67
N ALA A 334 19.37 -8.94 -7.76
CA ALA A 334 18.29 -9.63 -8.46
C ALA A 334 17.56 -8.62 -9.36
N ARG A 335 17.20 -9.05 -10.58
CA ARG A 335 16.52 -8.20 -11.56
C ARG A 335 15.20 -8.80 -11.97
N LEU A 336 14.18 -7.95 -12.09
CA LEU A 336 12.90 -8.32 -12.66
C LEU A 336 12.97 -8.15 -14.18
N ILE A 337 12.79 -9.24 -14.90
CA ILE A 337 12.72 -9.25 -16.36
C ILE A 337 11.25 -9.34 -16.73
N VAL A 338 10.74 -8.30 -17.39
CA VAL A 338 9.36 -8.27 -17.89
C VAL A 338 9.39 -8.35 -19.41
N THR A 339 8.65 -9.30 -19.94
CA THR A 339 8.45 -9.45 -21.38
C THR A 339 7.00 -9.12 -21.69
N LEU A 340 6.82 -8.03 -22.42
CA LEU A 340 5.50 -7.64 -22.91
C LEU A 340 5.11 -8.55 -24.08
N PRO A 341 3.81 -8.87 -24.25
CA PRO A 341 3.31 -9.48 -25.46
C PRO A 341 3.72 -8.64 -26.67
N SER A 342 3.81 -9.26 -27.84
CA SER A 342 4.12 -8.58 -29.11
C SER A 342 3.01 -7.61 -29.59
N ASP A 343 2.03 -7.30 -28.74
CA ASP A 343 0.98 -6.33 -29.04
C ASP A 343 1.56 -4.90 -28.98
N PRO A 344 1.64 -4.18 -30.10
CA PRO A 344 2.23 -2.84 -30.17
C PRO A 344 1.40 -1.76 -29.44
N THR A 345 0.21 -2.11 -28.95
CA THR A 345 -0.64 -1.20 -28.16
C THR A 345 -0.26 -1.18 -26.68
N GLN A 346 0.51 -2.16 -26.21
CA GLN A 346 0.97 -2.22 -24.83
C GLN A 346 2.32 -1.51 -24.69
N SER A 347 2.42 -0.57 -23.75
CA SER A 347 3.67 0.06 -23.41
C SER A 347 3.89 0.04 -21.90
N MET A 348 5.13 -0.20 -21.49
CA MET A 348 5.54 -0.11 -20.10
C MET A 348 5.71 1.36 -19.71
N ASP A 349 5.08 1.78 -18.61
CA ASP A 349 5.35 3.09 -18.05
C ASP A 349 6.72 3.09 -17.33
N SER A 350 7.36 4.26 -17.33
CA SER A 350 8.60 4.58 -16.63
C SER A 350 8.54 4.40 -15.10
N SER A 351 7.35 4.22 -14.53
CA SER A 351 7.08 4.08 -13.10
C SER A 351 7.18 2.64 -12.56
N THR A 352 7.61 1.66 -13.37
CA THR A 352 7.80 0.28 -12.89
C THR A 352 8.89 0.25 -11.80
N SER A 353 8.55 -0.23 -10.61
CA SER A 353 9.45 -0.35 -9.46
C SER A 353 9.51 -1.78 -8.96
N PHE A 354 10.64 -2.14 -8.35
CA PHE A 354 10.88 -3.47 -7.81
C PHE A 354 11.66 -3.33 -6.51
N THR A 355 11.18 -3.97 -5.45
CA THR A 355 11.76 -3.90 -4.11
C THR A 355 11.89 -5.32 -3.56
N ALA A 356 12.99 -5.65 -2.89
CA ALA A 356 13.05 -6.89 -2.12
C ALA A 356 12.71 -6.61 -0.66
N VAL A 357 12.03 -7.56 -0.05
CA VAL A 357 11.73 -7.61 1.38
C VAL A 357 12.36 -8.88 1.92
N GLU A 358 13.32 -8.72 2.81
CA GLU A 358 14.00 -9.85 3.46
C GLU A 358 13.11 -10.43 4.57
N LYS A 359 12.96 -11.76 4.64
CA LYS A 359 12.19 -12.42 5.71
C LYS A 359 12.98 -13.58 6.31
N THR A 360 13.59 -13.35 7.47
CA THR A 360 14.30 -14.42 8.19
C THR A 360 13.31 -15.30 8.94
N TYR A 361 13.26 -16.59 8.60
CA TYR A 361 12.48 -17.59 9.35
C TYR A 361 13.40 -18.38 10.29
N CYS A 362 13.26 -18.14 11.59
CA CYS A 362 13.86 -19.00 12.62
C CYS A 362 12.80 -20.02 13.09
N PRO A 363 12.85 -21.29 12.65
CA PRO A 363 11.97 -22.30 13.22
C PRO A 363 12.29 -22.49 14.71
N THR A 364 11.26 -22.47 15.54
CA THR A 364 11.39 -22.79 16.97
C THR A 364 11.90 -24.23 17.12
N PRO A 365 12.98 -24.49 17.89
CA PRO A 365 13.46 -25.85 18.09
C PRO A 365 12.40 -26.68 18.84
N GLY A 366 11.72 -27.60 18.14
CA GLY A 366 10.79 -28.54 18.79
C GLY A 366 9.68 -29.17 17.94
N ALA A 367 9.41 -28.73 16.73
CA ALA A 367 8.34 -29.35 15.92
C ALA A 367 8.84 -30.58 15.15
N VAL A 368 8.58 -31.77 15.70
CA VAL A 368 8.84 -33.07 15.07
C VAL A 368 7.85 -33.31 13.92
N ASN A 369 8.38 -33.81 12.79
CA ASN A 369 7.70 -34.12 11.53
C ASN A 369 6.38 -34.92 11.70
N ASN A 370 5.31 -34.48 11.03
CA ASN A 370 4.12 -35.31 10.79
C ASN A 370 3.87 -35.45 9.28
N PRO A 371 3.90 -36.66 8.70
CA PRO A 371 3.76 -36.86 7.26
C PRO A 371 2.28 -37.12 6.91
N PHE A 372 1.57 -36.09 6.47
CA PHE A 372 0.32 -36.27 5.73
C PHE A 372 0.31 -35.35 4.52
N THR A 373 0.56 -35.94 3.36
CA THR A 373 0.35 -35.34 2.04
C THR A 373 -1.12 -35.54 1.64
N PRO A 374 -1.94 -34.48 1.46
CA PRO A 374 -3.23 -34.63 0.81
C PRO A 374 -3.03 -34.64 -0.70
N ALA A 375 -3.64 -35.63 -1.36
CA ALA A 375 -3.63 -35.78 -2.81
C ALA A 375 -4.30 -34.59 -3.51
N LYS A 376 -3.68 -34.19 -4.63
CA LYS A 376 -4.18 -33.20 -5.60
C LYS A 376 -5.60 -33.56 -6.07
N PRO A 377 -6.63 -32.74 -5.86
CA PRO A 377 -7.93 -32.96 -6.48
C PRO A 377 -7.86 -32.66 -7.97
N ALA A 378 -8.39 -33.57 -8.77
CA ALA A 378 -8.58 -33.39 -10.21
C ALA A 378 -9.60 -32.27 -10.47
N ILE A 379 -9.20 -31.29 -11.29
CA ILE A 379 -10.10 -30.27 -11.83
C ILE A 379 -10.93 -30.94 -12.93
N ASN A 380 -12.20 -31.24 -12.63
CA ASN A 380 -13.18 -31.57 -13.66
C ASN A 380 -13.66 -30.27 -14.29
N THR A 381 -13.43 -30.14 -15.60
CA THR A 381 -13.98 -29.08 -16.45
C THR A 381 -15.48 -29.34 -16.69
N PRO A 382 -16.41 -28.44 -16.33
CA PRO A 382 -17.78 -28.51 -16.80
C PRO A 382 -17.91 -27.86 -18.20
N THR A 383 -18.52 -28.61 -19.10
CA THR A 383 -19.00 -28.23 -20.44
C THR A 383 -20.08 -27.13 -20.34
N PRO A 384 -20.14 -26.15 -21.28
CA PRO A 384 -21.05 -25.01 -21.20
C PRO A 384 -22.43 -25.35 -21.77
N ASP A 385 -23.49 -24.93 -21.06
CA ASP A 385 -24.76 -24.46 -21.63
C ASP A 385 -25.65 -23.86 -20.51
N GLN A 386 -25.79 -22.53 -20.47
CA GLN A 386 -27.09 -21.85 -20.60
C GLN A 386 -26.93 -20.34 -20.56
N GLU A 387 -27.38 -19.74 -21.65
CA GLU A 387 -27.48 -18.33 -22.00
C GLU A 387 -28.48 -17.58 -21.09
N ASN A 388 -28.02 -16.50 -20.46
CA ASN A 388 -28.86 -15.41 -19.95
C ASN A 388 -28.27 -14.07 -20.45
N ALA A 389 -29.14 -13.23 -21.01
CA ALA A 389 -28.85 -11.99 -21.71
C ALA A 389 -28.05 -10.94 -20.89
N PRO A 390 -27.27 -10.04 -21.53
CA PRO A 390 -26.34 -9.15 -20.85
C PRO A 390 -27.03 -7.95 -20.20
N SER A 391 -26.98 -7.88 -18.86
CA SER A 391 -27.20 -6.64 -18.10
C SER A 391 -25.90 -5.84 -18.11
N ASN A 392 -25.89 -4.68 -18.75
CA ASN A 392 -24.69 -3.87 -19.06
C ASN A 392 -24.19 -3.03 -17.87
N ASN A 393 -24.31 -3.55 -16.64
CA ASN A 393 -23.80 -2.90 -15.44
C ASN A 393 -22.51 -3.60 -15.02
N ASP A 394 -21.36 -2.98 -15.30
CA ASP A 394 -20.06 -3.46 -14.77
C ASP A 394 -20.07 -3.18 -13.26
N LEU A 395 -20.24 -4.26 -12.50
CA LEU A 395 -20.27 -4.28 -11.04
C LEU A 395 -18.93 -4.85 -10.55
N ARG A 396 -18.30 -4.16 -9.60
CA ARG A 396 -17.05 -4.61 -8.98
C ARG A 396 -17.17 -4.59 -7.47
N ALA A 397 -16.55 -5.56 -6.80
CA ALA A 397 -16.56 -5.69 -5.35
C ALA A 397 -15.15 -5.92 -4.83
N GLU A 398 -14.76 -5.16 -3.81
CA GLU A 398 -13.48 -5.28 -3.11
C GLU A 398 -13.73 -5.40 -1.61
N ALA A 399 -13.01 -6.31 -0.95
CA ALA A 399 -12.97 -6.44 0.51
C ALA A 399 -11.56 -6.12 0.98
N LEU A 400 -11.45 -5.31 2.03
CA LEU A 400 -10.19 -4.83 2.60
C LEU A 400 -10.25 -4.94 4.12
N VAL A 401 -9.12 -5.31 4.74
CA VAL A 401 -8.96 -5.21 6.20
C VAL A 401 -8.70 -3.74 6.52
N SER A 402 -9.52 -3.14 7.38
CA SER A 402 -9.33 -1.77 7.84
C SER A 402 -8.61 -1.66 9.19
N SER A 403 -8.49 -2.78 9.91
CA SER A 403 -7.56 -2.95 11.02
C SER A 403 -6.23 -3.56 10.53
N ARG A 404 -5.34 -3.95 11.44
CA ARG A 404 -4.18 -4.77 11.09
C ARG A 404 -4.66 -6.13 10.56
N ALA A 405 -4.08 -6.59 9.45
CA ALA A 405 -4.40 -7.91 8.86
C ALA A 405 -3.76 -9.06 9.66
N GLU A 406 -2.65 -8.79 10.35
CA GLU A 406 -1.99 -9.75 11.22
C GLU A 406 -1.90 -9.21 12.64
N ALA A 407 -2.30 -10.01 13.64
CA ALA A 407 -2.25 -9.62 15.04
C ALA A 407 -1.57 -10.70 15.86
N ALA A 408 -0.71 -10.31 16.79
CA ALA A 408 -0.14 -11.22 17.77
C ALA A 408 -0.48 -10.72 19.17
N VAL A 409 -1.42 -11.40 19.83
CA VAL A 409 -2.06 -10.90 21.06
C VAL A 409 -2.24 -12.02 22.08
N CYS A 410 -2.54 -11.61 23.30
CA CYS A 410 -3.09 -12.47 24.34
C CYS A 410 -4.60 -12.24 24.43
N GLY A 411 -5.40 -13.25 24.09
CA GLY A 411 -6.86 -13.15 24.11
C GLY A 411 -7.45 -12.80 22.74
N ASN A 412 -8.47 -11.95 22.72
CA ASN A 412 -9.23 -11.66 21.51
C ASN A 412 -8.69 -10.43 20.75
N TYR A 413 -8.78 -10.46 19.43
CA TYR A 413 -8.54 -9.31 18.56
C TYR A 413 -9.73 -9.08 17.63
N LEU A 414 -10.21 -7.84 17.59
CA LEU A 414 -11.31 -7.42 16.74
C LEU A 414 -10.78 -6.96 15.38
N PHE A 415 -10.92 -7.80 14.36
CA PHE A 415 -10.68 -7.41 12.98
C PHE A 415 -11.83 -6.57 12.45
N GLN A 416 -11.52 -5.50 11.71
CA GLN A 416 -12.50 -4.67 11.02
C GLN A 416 -12.29 -4.76 9.51
N PHE A 417 -13.40 -4.84 8.77
CA PHE A 417 -13.41 -4.97 7.31
C PHE A 417 -14.20 -3.84 6.69
N LYS A 418 -13.67 -3.30 5.59
CA LYS A 418 -14.36 -2.35 4.72
C LYS A 418 -14.54 -2.99 3.35
N GLY A 419 -15.70 -2.78 2.76
CA GLY A 419 -15.99 -3.25 1.41
C GLY A 419 -16.29 -2.06 0.50
N ARG A 420 -15.83 -2.11 -0.74
CA ARG A 420 -16.14 -1.13 -1.78
C ARG A 420 -16.87 -1.81 -2.92
N VAL A 421 -17.94 -1.19 -3.39
CA VAL A 421 -18.63 -1.61 -4.61
C VAL A 421 -18.64 -0.46 -5.61
N SER A 422 -18.31 -0.78 -6.86
CA SER A 422 -18.28 0.15 -7.99
C SER A 422 -19.34 -0.23 -9.01
N THR A 423 -20.06 0.75 -9.55
CA THR A 423 -21.07 0.54 -10.60
C THR A 423 -20.92 1.57 -11.73
N THR A 424 -21.22 1.16 -12.96
CA THR A 424 -21.22 2.07 -14.12
C THR A 424 -22.56 2.74 -14.41
N SER A 425 -23.59 2.42 -13.65
CA SER A 425 -24.93 3.00 -13.80
C SER A 425 -25.72 2.93 -12.48
N PRO A 426 -26.85 3.66 -12.37
CA PRO A 426 -27.75 3.53 -11.24
C PRO A 426 -28.23 2.08 -11.07
N THR A 427 -28.07 1.52 -9.87
CA THR A 427 -28.45 0.13 -9.60
C THR A 427 -28.70 -0.08 -8.12
N THR A 428 -29.49 -1.10 -7.77
CA THR A 428 -29.65 -1.54 -6.39
C THR A 428 -29.02 -2.91 -6.25
N ILE A 429 -28.08 -3.01 -5.32
CA ILE A 429 -27.42 -4.27 -4.99
C ILE A 429 -28.01 -4.87 -3.72
N THR A 430 -27.99 -6.19 -3.65
CA THR A 430 -28.12 -6.95 -2.40
C THR A 430 -26.79 -7.63 -2.15
N TYR A 431 -26.24 -7.52 -0.95
CA TYR A 431 -24.93 -8.07 -0.59
C TYR A 431 -24.91 -8.68 0.81
N ARG A 432 -23.90 -9.50 1.10
CA ARG A 432 -23.56 -10.01 2.43
C ARG A 432 -22.05 -10.20 2.57
N TRP A 433 -21.58 -10.34 3.79
CA TRP A 433 -20.21 -10.73 4.11
C TRP A 433 -20.14 -12.24 4.34
N GLU A 434 -19.08 -12.88 3.84
CA GLU A 434 -18.81 -14.30 4.03
C GLU A 434 -17.44 -14.47 4.67
N ARG A 435 -17.41 -15.15 5.82
CA ARG A 435 -16.19 -15.45 6.57
C ARG A 435 -15.67 -16.85 6.22
N SER A 436 -14.36 -17.04 6.35
CA SER A 436 -13.72 -18.33 6.11
C SER A 436 -14.10 -19.43 7.10
N ASP A 437 -14.72 -19.08 8.24
CA ASP A 437 -15.29 -20.05 9.19
C ASP A 437 -16.71 -20.50 8.82
N GLY A 438 -17.22 -20.06 7.67
CA GLY A 438 -18.54 -20.42 7.16
C GLY A 438 -19.69 -19.56 7.68
N VAL A 439 -19.41 -18.60 8.57
CA VAL A 439 -20.43 -17.65 9.03
C VAL A 439 -20.70 -16.61 7.93
N VAL A 440 -21.97 -16.36 7.66
CA VAL A 440 -22.44 -15.35 6.70
C VAL A 440 -23.22 -14.26 7.43
N SER A 441 -23.02 -13.01 7.03
CA SER A 441 -23.80 -11.89 7.59
C SER A 441 -25.22 -11.90 7.04
N PRO A 442 -26.18 -11.21 7.70
CA PRO A 442 -27.47 -10.91 7.09
C PRO A 442 -27.32 -10.18 5.76
N GLU A 443 -28.25 -10.40 4.83
CA GLU A 443 -28.31 -9.69 3.56
C GLU A 443 -28.65 -8.21 3.79
N ARG A 444 -27.96 -7.33 3.07
CA ARG A 444 -28.13 -5.88 3.11
C ARG A 444 -28.38 -5.36 1.70
N LYS A 445 -29.15 -4.28 1.59
CA LYS A 445 -29.42 -3.60 0.31
C LYS A 445 -28.74 -2.24 0.26
N MET A 446 -28.27 -1.87 -0.92
CA MET A 446 -27.65 -0.57 -1.18
C MET A 446 -28.04 -0.09 -2.57
N SER A 447 -28.43 1.18 -2.69
CA SER A 447 -28.81 1.79 -3.96
C SER A 447 -27.78 2.81 -4.40
N PHE A 448 -27.47 2.78 -5.69
CA PHE A 448 -26.63 3.72 -6.42
C PHE A 448 -27.57 4.55 -7.30
N ASP A 449 -27.65 5.85 -7.04
CA ASP A 449 -28.49 6.77 -7.85
C ASP A 449 -27.80 7.18 -9.16
N ALA A 450 -26.48 6.95 -9.25
CA ALA A 450 -25.63 7.21 -10.41
C ALA A 450 -24.48 6.20 -10.43
N ALA A 451 -23.72 6.18 -11.54
CA ALA A 451 -22.44 5.48 -11.58
C ALA A 451 -21.50 6.01 -10.49
N GLY A 452 -20.75 5.13 -9.83
CA GLY A 452 -19.80 5.54 -8.80
C GLY A 452 -19.36 4.42 -7.88
N ASP A 453 -18.60 4.82 -6.87
CA ASP A 453 -18.06 3.96 -5.84
C ASP A 453 -18.73 4.23 -4.51
N HIS A 454 -19.12 3.18 -3.82
CA HIS A 454 -19.67 3.29 -2.48
C HIS A 454 -19.05 2.28 -1.52
N VAL A 455 -18.87 2.72 -0.28
CA VAL A 455 -18.44 1.86 0.83
C VAL A 455 -19.66 1.18 1.42
N VAL A 456 -19.63 -0.14 1.51
CA VAL A 456 -20.71 -0.93 2.13
C VAL A 456 -20.61 -0.89 3.65
N THR A 457 -21.68 -1.27 4.35
CA THR A 457 -21.66 -1.32 5.81
C THR A 457 -20.55 -2.27 6.29
N PRO A 458 -19.63 -1.80 7.16
CA PRO A 458 -18.51 -2.58 7.64
C PRO A 458 -18.92 -3.90 8.30
N GLU A 459 -17.96 -4.82 8.34
CA GLU A 459 -18.06 -6.08 9.09
C GLU A 459 -16.95 -6.11 10.15
N SER A 460 -17.21 -6.80 11.26
CA SER A 460 -16.25 -6.96 12.34
C SER A 460 -16.19 -8.40 12.78
N TRP A 461 -14.98 -8.90 13.04
CA TRP A 461 -14.77 -10.28 13.48
C TRP A 461 -13.87 -10.31 14.70
N ASP A 462 -14.47 -10.58 15.86
CA ASP A 462 -13.74 -10.84 17.10
C ASP A 462 -13.21 -12.28 17.11
N LEU A 463 -11.89 -12.43 17.16
CA LEU A 463 -11.22 -13.73 17.14
C LEU A 463 -10.34 -13.89 18.36
N GLY A 464 -10.53 -15.02 19.05
CA GLY A 464 -9.57 -15.55 20.01
C GLY A 464 -8.85 -16.79 19.45
N GLY A 465 -7.73 -17.15 20.05
CA GLY A 465 -6.93 -18.29 19.58
C GLY A 465 -6.02 -17.93 18.39
N THR A 466 -5.20 -18.89 17.97
CA THR A 466 -4.40 -18.77 16.75
C THR A 466 -5.28 -19.16 15.57
N TYR A 467 -5.43 -18.27 14.60
CA TYR A 467 -6.33 -18.46 13.46
C TYR A 467 -5.80 -17.77 12.21
N SER A 468 -6.05 -18.38 11.05
CA SER A 468 -5.81 -17.76 9.74
C SER A 468 -7.08 -17.92 8.91
N GLY A 469 -7.53 -16.83 8.30
CA GLY A 469 -8.76 -16.83 7.54
C GLY A 469 -8.89 -15.64 6.62
N SER A 470 -10.11 -15.40 6.14
CA SER A 470 -10.42 -14.27 5.29
C SER A 470 -11.89 -13.91 5.34
N VAL A 471 -12.20 -12.67 4.96
CA VAL A 471 -13.57 -12.21 4.73
C VAL A 471 -13.74 -11.80 3.27
N LYS A 472 -14.87 -12.16 2.67
CA LYS A 472 -15.26 -11.78 1.30
C LYS A 472 -16.56 -11.00 1.31
N LEU A 473 -16.69 -10.06 0.39
CA LEU A 473 -17.94 -9.38 0.09
C LEU A 473 -18.64 -10.13 -1.05
N HIS A 474 -19.88 -10.55 -0.83
CA HIS A 474 -20.69 -11.27 -1.80
C HIS A 474 -21.88 -10.42 -2.22
N ILE A 475 -21.91 -9.97 -3.48
CA ILE A 475 -23.08 -9.37 -4.11
C ILE A 475 -23.95 -10.50 -4.64
N LEU A 476 -25.21 -10.55 -4.18
CA LEU A 476 -26.20 -11.58 -4.54
C LEU A 476 -27.12 -11.12 -5.69
N SER A 477 -27.25 -9.81 -5.87
CA SER A 477 -28.12 -9.20 -6.87
C SER A 477 -27.58 -7.80 -7.23
N PRO A 478 -27.68 -7.33 -8.49
CA PRO A 478 -28.30 -8.00 -9.64
C PRO A 478 -27.44 -9.10 -10.30
N VAL A 479 -26.18 -9.21 -9.90
CA VAL A 479 -25.23 -10.22 -10.38
C VAL A 479 -24.64 -10.92 -9.16
N ASP A 480 -24.48 -12.24 -9.26
CA ASP A 480 -23.77 -13.05 -8.26
C ASP A 480 -22.26 -12.82 -8.43
N LEU A 481 -21.67 -12.02 -7.53
CA LEU A 481 -20.28 -11.58 -7.62
C LEU A 481 -19.61 -11.64 -6.25
N LEU A 482 -18.48 -12.35 -6.18
CA LEU A 482 -17.67 -12.47 -4.98
C LEU A 482 -16.39 -11.63 -5.11
N SER A 483 -16.07 -10.84 -4.09
CA SER A 483 -14.81 -10.07 -4.05
C SER A 483 -13.60 -10.98 -3.88
N ASN A 484 -12.41 -10.41 -4.11
CA ASN A 484 -11.18 -10.99 -3.59
C ASN A 484 -11.26 -11.13 -2.05
N PRO A 485 -10.64 -12.17 -1.46
CA PRO A 485 -10.59 -12.34 -0.01
C PRO A 485 -9.71 -11.27 0.65
N ALA A 486 -10.17 -10.73 1.78
CA ALA A 486 -9.38 -9.93 2.70
C ALA A 486 -8.78 -10.86 3.77
N PRO A 487 -7.49 -11.25 3.67
CA PRO A 487 -6.89 -12.23 4.57
C PRO A 487 -6.64 -11.63 5.95
N ILE A 488 -6.77 -12.48 6.98
CA ILE A 488 -6.41 -12.16 8.36
C ILE A 488 -5.60 -13.28 9.00
N ARG A 489 -4.78 -12.92 9.99
CA ARG A 489 -4.05 -13.85 10.84
C ARG A 489 -4.01 -13.35 12.27
N ILE A 490 -4.28 -14.22 13.22
CA ILE A 490 -4.07 -13.98 14.64
C ILE A 490 -3.16 -15.08 15.20
N THR A 491 -2.15 -14.69 15.98
CA THR A 491 -1.24 -15.60 16.68
C THR A 491 -1.35 -15.35 18.18
N GLN A 492 -1.66 -16.39 18.96
CA GLN A 492 -1.66 -16.25 20.42
C GLN A 492 -0.23 -16.27 20.95
N MET A 493 0.09 -15.27 21.78
CA MET A 493 1.41 -15.14 22.40
C MET A 493 1.42 -15.52 23.89
N CYS A 494 0.26 -15.85 24.46
CA CYS A 494 0.17 -16.30 25.84
C CYS A 494 0.63 -17.76 25.99
N ARG A 495 1.57 -17.99 26.91
CA ARG A 495 2.05 -19.33 27.31
C ARG A 495 1.12 -20.00 28.30
#